data_AF-A0A2P5CLJ0-F1
#
_entry.id   AF-A0A2P5CLJ0-F1
#
_cell.length_a   1.000
_cell.length_b   1.000
_cell.length_c   1.000
_cell.angle_alpha   90.00
_cell.angle_beta   90.00
_cell.angle_gamma   90.00
#
_symmetry.space_group_name_H-M   'P 1'
#
loop_
_entity.id
_entity.type
_entity.pdbx_description
1 polymer ?
#
loop_
_entity_poly.entity_id
_entity_poly.type
_entity_poly.pdbx_seq_one_letter_code
_entity_poly.pdbx_strand_id
1 'polypeptide(L)' 'MGIIRSSFCFMVGTLWGAYIAQNYDVPNIRNLANSGLFMVKHIEETYRKPDAKIDGDKASNE' A
#
# COMPACT_ATOMS: atom_id res chain seq x y z
N MET A 1 -15.36 25.73 27.20
CA MET A 1 -16.04 24.41 27.08
C MET A 1 -15.82 23.84 25.67
N GLY A 2 -14.66 23.22 25.36
CA GLY A 2 -14.41 22.76 23.98
C GLY A 2 -13.34 21.70 23.83
N ILE A 3 -12.19 21.88 24.50
CA ILE A 3 -11.04 20.98 24.36
C ILE A 3 -11.34 19.62 25.00
N ILE A 4 -11.84 19.60 26.24
CA ILE A 4 -12.14 18.34 26.97
C ILE A 4 -13.20 17.50 26.25
N ARG A 5 -14.24 18.14 25.70
CA ARG A 5 -15.29 17.45 24.94
C ARG A 5 -14.76 16.89 23.61
N SER A 6 -13.93 17.67 22.90
CA SER A 6 -13.32 17.23 21.64
C SER A 6 -12.36 16.07 21.88
N SER A 7 -11.47 16.17 22.88
CA SER A 7 -10.52 15.13 23.25
C SER A 7 -11.23 13.85 23.71
N PHE A 8 -12.33 13.98 24.46
CA PHE A 8 -13.13 12.82 24.87
C PHE A 8 -13.78 12.13 23.66
N CYS A 9 -14.42 12.88 22.77
CA CYS A 9 -14.98 12.32 21.54
C CYS A 9 -13.92 11.66 20.65
N PHE A 10 -12.71 12.24 20.57
CA PHE A 10 -11.59 11.67 19.84
C PHE A 10 -11.08 10.36 20.46
N MET A 11 -10.93 10.32 21.79
CA MET A 11 -10.51 9.10 22.50
C MET A 11 -11.58 8.00 22.39
N VAL A 12 -12.85 8.33 22.61
CA VAL A 12 -13.95 7.38 22.48
C VAL A 12 -14.08 6.88 21.04
N GLY A 13 -13.98 7.75 20.04
CA GLY A 13 -14.00 7.36 18.63
C GLY A 13 -12.82 6.47 18.25
N THR A 14 -11.62 6.75 18.77
CA THR A 14 -10.42 5.93 18.56
C THR A 14 -10.56 4.56 19.22
N LEU A 15 -11.01 4.50 20.47
CA LEU A 15 -11.22 3.24 21.19
C LEU A 15 -12.32 2.41 20.54
N TRP A 16 -13.42 3.04 20.11
CA TRP A 16 -14.51 2.36 19.40
C TRP A 16 -14.07 1.84 18.04
N GLY A 17 -13.33 2.65 17.27
CA GLY A 17 -12.75 2.23 15.99
C GLY A 17 -11.75 1.07 16.15
N ALA A 18 -10.89 1.12 17.18
CA ALA A 18 -9.97 0.05 17.50
C ALA A 18 -10.69 -1.22 18.00
N TYR A 19 -11.80 -1.06 18.73
CA TYR A 19 -12.64 -2.18 19.14
C TYR A 19 -13.29 -2.85 17.93
N ILE A 20 -13.86 -2.08 17.01
CA ILE A 20 -14.38 -2.58 15.73
C ILE A 20 -13.28 -3.32 14.95
N ALA A 21 -12.08 -2.74 14.82
CA ALA A 21 -10.97 -3.38 14.10
C ALA A 21 -10.51 -4.71 14.72
N GLN A 22 -10.77 -4.92 16.02
CA GLN A 22 -10.49 -6.16 16.73
C GLN A 22 -11.68 -7.13 16.74
N ASN A 23 -12.93 -6.62 16.74
CA ASN A 23 -14.16 -7.42 16.81
C ASN A 23 -14.71 -7.83 15.44
N TYR A 24 -14.32 -7.11 14.39
CA TYR A 24 -14.31 -7.67 13.06
C TYR A 24 -13.04 -8.51 13.01
N ASP A 25 -13.19 -9.82 12.97
CA ASP A 25 -12.14 -10.74 12.55
C ASP A 25 -11.79 -10.35 11.11
N VAL A 26 -10.95 -9.31 10.94
CA VAL A 26 -10.66 -8.78 9.62
C VAL A 26 -9.89 -9.89 8.94
N PRO A 27 -10.51 -10.64 8.02
CA PRO A 27 -9.92 -11.87 7.55
C PRO A 27 -8.66 -11.50 6.80
N ASN A 28 -7.52 -11.76 7.45
CA ASN A 28 -6.16 -11.52 6.99
C ASN A 28 -6.00 -10.31 6.06
N ILE A 29 -5.98 -9.10 6.60
CA ILE A 29 -5.42 -7.91 5.91
C ILE A 29 -4.00 -8.24 5.40
N ARG A 30 -3.30 -9.15 6.10
CA ARG A 30 -2.03 -9.74 5.70
C ARG A 30 -2.08 -10.46 4.35
N ASN A 31 -3.17 -11.19 4.05
CA ASN A 31 -3.35 -11.84 2.76
C ASN A 31 -3.65 -10.81 1.66
N LEU A 32 -4.44 -9.78 1.97
CA LEU A 32 -4.68 -8.68 1.03
C LEU A 32 -3.40 -7.89 0.72
N ALA A 33 -2.58 -7.63 1.75
CA ALA A 33 -1.28 -6.98 1.60
C ALA A 33 -0.29 -7.84 0.81
N ASN A 34 -0.25 -9.16 1.06
CA ASN A 34 0.59 -10.10 0.31
C ASN A 34 0.15 -10.18 -1.17
N SER A 35 -1.15 -10.27 -1.45
CA SER A 35 -1.69 -10.25 -2.81
C SER A 35 -1.43 -8.91 -3.51
N GLY A 36 -1.56 -7.80 -2.80
CA GLY A 36 -1.22 -6.47 -3.31
C GLY A 36 0.25 -6.33 -3.67
N LEU A 37 1.16 -6.81 -2.80
CA LEU A 37 2.60 -6.84 -3.08
C LEU A 37 2.94 -7.73 -4.28
N PHE A 38 2.29 -8.88 -4.40
CA PHE A 38 2.45 -9.77 -5.54
C PHE A 38 1.96 -9.11 -6.84
N MET A 39 0.80 -8.46 -6.78
CA MET A 39 0.24 -7.71 -7.91
C MET A 39 1.16 -6.55 -8.33
N VAL A 40 1.71 -5.81 -7.37
CA VAL A 40 2.66 -4.71 -7.64
C VAL A 40 3.91 -5.24 -8.32
N LYS A 41 4.49 -6.35 -7.84
CA LYS A 41 5.64 -6.98 -8.51
C LYS A 41 5.31 -7.44 -9.91
N HIS A 42 4.13 -8.02 -10.11
CA HIS A 42 3.72 -8.46 -11.44
C HIS A 42 3.51 -7.30 -12.41
N ILE A 43 2.95 -6.19 -11.92
CA ILE A 43 2.82 -4.94 -12.69
C ILE A 43 4.21 -4.34 -12.94
N GLU A 44 5.10 -4.30 -11.95
CA GLU A 44 6.48 -3.84 -12.10
C GLU A 44 7.23 -4.68 -13.13
N GLU A 45 7.15 -6.00 -13.08
CA GLU A 45 7.79 -6.89 -14.06
C GLU A 45 7.19 -6.75 -15.47
N THR A 46 5.87 -6.57 -15.57
CA THR A 46 5.19 -6.39 -16.87
C THR A 46 5.45 -5.01 -17.49
N TYR A 47 5.52 -3.95 -16.68
CA TYR A 47 5.74 -2.57 -17.15
C TYR A 47 7.18 -2.10 -17.06
N ARG A 48 8.08 -2.85 -16.42
CA ARG A 48 9.52 -2.59 -16.47
C ARG A 48 9.92 -2.74 -17.93
N LYS A 49 10.15 -1.60 -18.58
CA LYS A 49 10.77 -1.52 -19.90
C LYS A 49 11.95 -2.49 -19.90
N PRO A 50 12.03 -3.45 -20.85
CA PRO A 50 13.26 -4.18 -21.04
C PRO A 50 14.36 -3.14 -21.17
N ASP A 51 15.38 -3.29 -20.33
CA ASP A 51 16.54 -2.42 -20.23
C ASP A 51 16.94 -1.98 -21.65
N ALA A 52 16.82 -0.68 -21.93
CA ALA A 52 17.29 -0.10 -23.18
C ALA A 52 18.82 -0.08 -23.16
N LYS A 53 19.42 -1.28 -23.14
CA LYS A 53 20.83 -1.53 -23.38
C LYS A 53 21.04 -2.16 -24.76
N ILE A 54 20.21 -1.80 -25.74
CA ILE A 54 20.42 -2.20 -27.13
C ILE A 54 19.96 -1.08 -28.09
N ASP A 55 20.28 0.19 -27.83
CA ASP A 55 20.07 1.24 -28.86
C ASP A 55 21.21 2.28 -28.90
N GLY A 56 22.36 1.97 -28.28
CA GLY A 56 23.54 2.86 -28.24
C GLY A 56 24.83 2.29 -28.85
N ASP A 57 24.82 1.06 -29.36
CA ASP A 57 26.01 0.37 -29.91
C ASP A 57 25.90 0.08 -31.43
N LYS A 58 25.14 0.92 -32.15
CA LYS A 58 24.93 0.81 -33.59
C LYS A 58 25.04 2.19 -34.26
N ALA A 59 26.07 2.97 -33.90
CA ALA A 59 26.33 4.27 -34.53
C ALA A 59 27.83 4.58 -34.72
N SER A 60 28.67 3.54 -34.80
CA SER A 60 30.08 3.70 -35.16
C SER A 60 30.59 2.51 -35.96
N ASN A 61 29.92 2.15 -37.06
CA ASN A 61 30.45 1.27 -38.11
C ASN A 61 29.52 1.36 -39.34
N GLU A 62 29.50 2.52 -40.00
CA GLU A 62 29.35 2.65 -41.45
C GLU A 62 30.00 3.97 -41.90
#